data_AF-A0A0D7V115-F1
#
_entry.id   AF-A0A0D7V115-F1
#
_cell.length_a   1.000
_cell.length_b   1.000
_cell.length_c   1.000
_cell.angle_alpha   90.00
_cell.angle_beta   90.00
_cell.angle_gamma   90.00
#
_symmetry.space_group_name_H-M   'P 1'
#
loop_
_entity.id
_entity.type
_entity.pdbx_description
1 polymer ?
#
loop_
_entity_poly.entity_id
_entity_poly.type
_entity_poly.pdbx_seq_one_letter_code
_entity_poly.pdbx_strand_id
1 'polypeptide(L)'
;MQDKMMDAFNAQTRQMFEPMRKMNSLMLNNMEKMTQYQLEAMKRYSQMGTERIRSATEINDAESLRDFGTKQAEMMNELSQQMQEDARVMSEMSLQFKSEMEKLFSEAGQKMSEQVSATAKGEQPAKASSQSSRKS
;
A
#
# COMPACT_ATOMS: atom_id res chain seq x y z
N MET A 1 7.63 20.95 -36.04
CA MET A 1 8.57 19.93 -35.49
C MET A 1 8.94 20.22 -34.04
N GLN A 2 9.03 21.49 -33.63
CA GLN A 2 9.34 21.89 -32.25
C GLN A 2 8.24 21.52 -31.24
N ASP A 3 6.96 21.67 -31.61
CA ASP A 3 5.83 21.30 -30.74
C ASP A 3 5.79 19.78 -30.44
N LYS A 4 6.02 18.95 -31.47
CA LYS A 4 6.09 17.48 -31.31
C LYS A 4 7.24 17.04 -30.40
N MET A 5 8.36 17.77 -30.39
CA MET A 5 9.50 17.53 -29.51
C MET A 5 9.19 17.95 -28.06
N MET A 6 8.52 19.10 -27.88
CA MET A 6 8.11 19.57 -26.55
C MET A 6 7.02 18.67 -25.93
N ASP A 7 6.08 18.18 -26.72
CA ASP A 7 5.06 17.23 -26.28
C ASP A 7 5.65 15.85 -25.94
N ALA A 8 6.58 15.34 -26.75
CA ALA A 8 7.28 14.09 -26.48
C ALA A 8 8.14 14.19 -25.20
N PHE A 9 8.82 15.32 -24.99
CA PHE A 9 9.58 15.57 -23.77
C PHE A 9 8.68 15.66 -22.53
N ASN A 10 7.53 16.34 -22.63
CA ASN A 10 6.54 16.38 -21.55
C ASN A 10 5.97 14.98 -21.23
N ALA A 11 5.65 14.18 -22.25
CA ALA A 11 5.15 12.83 -22.10
C ALA A 11 6.19 11.90 -21.45
N GLN A 12 7.45 11.97 -21.88
CA GLN A 12 8.57 11.23 -21.31
C GLN A 12 8.85 11.64 -19.85
N THR A 13 8.78 12.93 -19.55
CA THR A 13 8.91 13.45 -18.18
C THR A 13 7.80 12.92 -17.29
N ARG A 14 6.53 12.98 -17.73
CA ARG A 14 5.39 12.41 -16.99
C ARG A 14 5.53 10.90 -16.77
N GLN A 15 5.96 10.15 -17.78
CA GLN A 15 6.18 8.71 -17.67
C GLN A 15 7.29 8.35 -16.67
N MET A 16 8.32 9.20 -16.51
CA MET A 16 9.41 8.97 -15.57
C MET A 16 9.02 9.26 -14.11
N PHE A 17 8.12 10.22 -13.88
CA PHE A 17 7.65 10.56 -12.52
C PHE A 17 6.44 9.77 -12.04
N GLU A 18 5.66 9.17 -12.95
CA GLU A 18 4.49 8.35 -12.60
C GLU A 18 4.79 7.18 -11.63
N PRO A 19 5.84 6.37 -11.86
CA PRO A 19 6.18 5.24 -10.97
C PRO A 19 6.56 5.71 -9.56
N MET A 20 7.30 6.82 -9.46
CA MET A 20 7.68 7.42 -8.17
C MET A 20 6.45 7.92 -7.41
N ARG A 21 5.48 8.51 -8.13
CA ARG A 21 4.23 8.97 -7.52
C ARG A 21 3.36 7.80 -7.05
N LYS A 22 3.27 6.72 -7.82
CA LYS A 22 2.56 5.48 -7.43
C LYS A 22 3.22 4.81 -6.22
N MET A 23 4.56 4.71 -6.20
CA MET A 23 5.32 4.20 -5.06
C MET A 23 5.05 5.01 -3.77
N ASN A 24 5.10 6.34 -3.86
CA ASN A 24 4.81 7.21 -2.72
C ASN A 24 3.36 7.05 -2.24
N SER A 25 2.40 6.96 -3.16
CA SER A 25 1.00 6.72 -2.81
C SER A 25 0.79 5.37 -2.13
N LEU A 26 1.50 4.33 -2.55
CA LEU A 26 1.46 3.01 -1.94
C LEU A 26 1.99 3.05 -0.50
N MET A 27 3.14 3.68 -0.28
CA MET A 27 3.68 3.87 1.07
C MET A 27 2.74 4.66 1.97
N LEU A 28 2.19 5.78 1.49
CA LEU A 28 1.25 6.60 2.25
C LEU A 28 -0.01 5.84 2.62
N ASN A 29 -0.61 5.08 1.69
CA ASN A 29 -1.79 4.25 1.97
C ASN A 29 -1.51 3.17 3.01
N ASN A 30 -0.34 2.50 2.93
CA ASN A 30 0.03 1.50 3.94
C ASN A 30 0.25 2.15 5.31
N MET A 31 0.86 3.33 5.37
CA MET A 31 1.07 4.08 6.60
C MET A 31 -0.24 4.57 7.22
N GLU A 32 -1.19 5.03 6.40
CA GLU A 32 -2.53 5.41 6.85
C GLU A 32 -3.26 4.22 7.47
N LYS A 33 -3.27 3.06 6.80
CA LYS A 33 -3.90 1.84 7.32
C LYS A 33 -3.29 1.37 8.63
N MET A 34 -1.95 1.39 8.73
CA MET A 34 -1.25 1.06 9.97
C MET A 34 -1.59 2.04 11.10
N THR A 35 -1.73 3.33 10.78
CA THR A 35 -2.09 4.36 11.77
C THR A 35 -3.53 4.21 12.23
N GLN A 36 -4.47 3.94 11.33
CA GLN A 36 -5.86 3.62 11.66
C GLN A 36 -5.92 2.40 12.59
N TYR A 37 -5.20 1.33 12.26
CA TYR A 37 -5.14 0.13 13.10
C TYR A 37 -4.59 0.42 14.51
N GLN A 38 -3.53 1.22 14.62
CA GLN A 38 -2.98 1.62 15.92
C GLN A 38 -3.97 2.47 16.74
N LEU A 39 -4.68 3.41 16.09
CA LEU A 39 -5.72 4.22 16.72
C LEU A 39 -6.90 3.38 17.22
N GLU A 40 -7.36 2.43 16.41
CA GLU A 40 -8.43 1.51 16.80
C GLU A 40 -8.01 0.63 17.98
N ALA A 41 -6.78 0.09 17.95
CA ALA A 41 -6.23 -0.65 19.08
C ALA A 41 -6.17 0.20 20.36
N MET A 42 -5.74 1.47 20.27
CA MET A 42 -5.72 2.40 21.41
C MET A 42 -7.12 2.68 21.96
N LYS A 43 -8.08 2.95 21.08
CA LYS A 43 -9.49 3.17 21.47
C LYS A 43 -10.05 1.96 22.21
N ARG A 44 -9.76 0.76 21.71
CA ARG A 44 -10.19 -0.51 22.29
C ARG A 44 -9.63 -0.75 23.69
N TYR A 45 -8.33 -0.52 23.91
CA TYR A 45 -7.74 -0.64 25.25
C TYR A 45 -8.32 0.36 26.24
N SER A 46 -8.60 1.59 25.79
CA SER A 46 -9.24 2.62 26.62
C SER A 46 -10.67 2.23 27.01
N GLN A 47 -11.46 1.73 26.05
CA GLN A 47 -12.82 1.25 26.28
C GLN A 47 -12.84 0.05 27.25
N MET A 48 -12.01 -0.97 27.01
CA MET A 48 -11.89 -2.12 27.90
C MET A 48 -11.48 -1.74 29.33
N GLY A 49 -10.55 -0.80 29.49
CA GLY A 49 -10.13 -0.32 30.80
C GLY A 49 -11.27 0.41 31.54
N THR A 50 -11.99 1.26 30.82
CA THR A 50 -13.13 2.01 31.37
C THR A 50 -14.27 1.08 31.77
N GLU A 51 -14.61 0.10 30.93
CA GLU A 51 -15.66 -0.88 31.21
C GLU A 51 -15.31 -1.81 32.36
N ARG A 52 -14.03 -2.20 32.51
CA ARG A 52 -13.59 -2.98 33.67
C ARG A 52 -13.69 -2.18 34.96
N ILE A 53 -13.27 -0.91 34.96
CA ILE A 53 -13.38 -0.05 36.14
C ILE A 53 -14.84 0.15 36.52
N ARG A 54 -15.69 0.53 35.55
CA ARG A 54 -17.13 0.71 35.75
C ARG A 54 -17.78 -0.57 36.27
N SER A 55 -17.52 -1.71 35.63
CA SER A 55 -18.15 -2.98 36.02
C SER A 55 -17.65 -3.48 37.37
N ALA A 56 -16.41 -3.18 37.78
CA ALA A 56 -15.91 -3.51 39.11
C ALA A 56 -16.55 -2.66 40.21
N THR A 57 -16.83 -1.38 39.94
CA THR A 57 -17.53 -0.49 40.89
C THR A 57 -19.02 -0.81 41.05
N GLU A 58 -19.61 -1.54 40.10
CA GLU A 58 -21.02 -1.93 40.12
C GLU A 58 -21.30 -3.21 40.93
N ILE A 59 -20.26 -3.96 41.35
CA ILE A 59 -20.43 -5.20 42.12
C ILE A 59 -20.79 -4.89 43.56
N ASN A 60 -22.06 -5.11 43.93
CA ASN A 60 -22.57 -4.86 45.28
C ASN A 60 -23.38 -6.03 45.86
N ASP A 61 -23.68 -7.04 45.04
CA ASP A 61 -24.52 -8.18 45.40
C ASP A 61 -24.24 -9.40 44.47
N ALA A 62 -24.94 -10.51 44.71
CA ALA A 62 -24.77 -11.72 43.92
C ALA A 62 -25.26 -11.57 42.46
N GLU A 63 -26.19 -10.66 42.19
CA GLU A 63 -26.75 -10.40 40.86
C GLU A 63 -25.74 -9.64 39.98
N SER A 64 -25.14 -8.58 40.52
CA SER A 64 -24.04 -7.85 39.89
C SER A 64 -22.78 -8.71 39.66
N LEU A 65 -22.55 -9.71 40.51
CA LEU A 65 -21.52 -10.74 40.30
C LEU A 65 -21.82 -11.64 39.08
N ARG A 66 -23.09 -12.02 38.90
CA ARG A 66 -23.54 -12.77 37.72
C ARG A 66 -23.39 -11.93 36.45
N ASP A 67 -23.80 -10.68 36.50
CA ASP A 67 -23.74 -9.75 35.37
C ASP A 67 -22.28 -9.43 34.98
N PHE A 68 -21.37 -9.33 35.95
CA PHE A 68 -19.93 -9.25 35.68
C PHE A 68 -19.42 -10.49 34.91
N GLY A 69 -19.88 -11.69 35.28
CA GLY A 69 -19.56 -12.93 34.56
C GLY A 69 -20.08 -12.93 33.13
N THR A 70 -21.30 -12.45 32.90
CA THR A 70 -21.89 -12.29 31.56
C THR A 70 -21.08 -11.32 30.70
N LYS A 71 -20.74 -10.13 31.24
CA LYS A 71 -19.90 -9.14 30.56
C LYS A 71 -18.51 -9.68 30.21
N GLN A 72 -17.93 -10.55 31.03
CA GLN A 72 -16.67 -11.23 30.67
C GLN A 72 -16.83 -12.15 29.46
N ALA A 73 -17.92 -12.91 29.38
CA ALA A 73 -18.19 -13.77 28.23
C ALA A 73 -18.42 -12.96 26.94
N GLU A 74 -19.16 -11.85 27.03
CA GLU A 74 -19.36 -10.91 25.93
C GLU A 74 -18.03 -10.31 25.45
N MET A 75 -17.18 -9.86 26.37
CA MET A 75 -15.84 -9.35 26.05
C MET A 75 -14.98 -10.41 25.34
N MET A 76 -15.06 -11.68 25.73
CA MET A 76 -14.35 -12.76 25.05
C MET A 76 -14.87 -13.01 23.64
N ASN A 77 -16.19 -12.93 23.43
CA ASN A 77 -16.78 -13.05 22.11
C ASN A 77 -16.37 -11.88 21.20
N GLU A 78 -16.41 -10.66 21.74
CA GLU A 78 -15.99 -9.44 21.04
C GLU A 78 -14.50 -9.48 20.68
N LEU A 79 -13.65 -9.94 21.61
CA LEU A 79 -12.22 -10.17 21.35
C LEU A 79 -11.99 -11.21 20.26
N SER A 80 -12.77 -12.31 20.26
CA SER A 80 -12.69 -13.35 19.22
C SER A 80 -13.09 -12.82 17.85
N GLN A 81 -14.20 -12.09 17.76
CA GLN A 81 -14.63 -11.45 16.50
C GLN A 81 -13.59 -10.45 16.01
N GLN A 82 -13.06 -9.65 16.92
CA GLN A 82 -12.03 -8.68 16.59
C GLN A 82 -10.74 -9.35 16.11
N MET A 83 -10.31 -10.47 16.71
CA MET A 83 -9.14 -11.21 16.24
C MET A 83 -9.34 -11.75 14.82
N GLN A 84 -10.56 -12.18 14.48
CA GLN A 84 -10.90 -12.59 13.11
C GLN A 84 -10.84 -11.42 12.14
N GLU A 85 -11.35 -10.26 12.55
CA GLU A 85 -11.29 -9.04 11.74
C GLU A 85 -9.85 -8.55 11.56
N ASP A 86 -9.05 -8.54 12.62
CA ASP A 86 -7.63 -8.19 12.56
C ASP A 86 -6.87 -9.12 11.59
N ALA A 87 -7.16 -10.44 11.62
CA ALA A 87 -6.60 -11.40 10.68
C ALA A 87 -7.05 -11.15 9.23
N ARG A 88 -8.33 -10.79 9.03
CA ARG A 88 -8.88 -10.43 7.72
C ARG A 88 -8.20 -9.18 7.16
N VAL A 89 -8.11 -8.12 7.95
CA VAL A 89 -7.46 -6.86 7.57
C VAL A 89 -5.99 -7.09 7.21
N MET A 90 -5.25 -7.88 8.00
CA MET A 90 -3.87 -8.23 7.65
C MET A 90 -3.76 -9.02 6.33
N SER A 91 -4.68 -9.95 6.08
CA SER A 91 -4.74 -10.71 4.84
C SER A 91 -5.01 -9.79 3.64
N GLU A 92 -6.00 -8.91 3.75
CA GLU A 92 -6.36 -7.95 2.72
C GLU A 92 -5.22 -6.96 2.43
N MET A 93 -4.54 -6.44 3.47
CA MET A 93 -3.36 -5.58 3.29
C MET A 93 -2.24 -6.30 2.54
N SER A 94 -1.98 -7.57 2.89
CA SER A 94 -0.94 -8.37 2.24
C SER A 94 -1.24 -8.63 0.77
N LEU A 95 -2.51 -8.95 0.46
CA LEU A 95 -2.98 -9.16 -0.91
C LEU A 95 -2.93 -7.87 -1.73
N GLN A 96 -3.37 -6.75 -1.16
CA GLN A 96 -3.30 -5.44 -1.83
C GLN A 96 -1.86 -5.02 -2.10
N PHE A 97 -0.96 -5.17 -1.13
CA PHE A 97 0.46 -4.88 -1.32
C PHE A 97 1.05 -5.72 -2.47
N LYS A 98 0.79 -7.04 -2.47
CA LYS A 98 1.22 -7.93 -3.55
C LYS A 98 0.67 -7.50 -4.91
N SER A 99 -0.64 -7.24 -4.99
CA SER A 99 -1.31 -6.84 -6.23
C SER A 99 -0.75 -5.53 -6.78
N GLU A 100 -0.55 -4.53 -5.94
CA GLU A 100 0.00 -3.24 -6.37
C GLU A 100 1.47 -3.35 -6.79
N MET A 101 2.25 -4.23 -6.16
CA MET A 101 3.61 -4.55 -6.62
C MET A 101 3.64 -5.23 -7.97
N GLU A 102 2.82 -6.26 -8.18
CA GLU A 102 2.67 -6.92 -9.48
C GLU A 102 2.28 -5.94 -10.58
N LYS A 103 1.37 -5.00 -10.26
CA LYS A 103 0.93 -3.95 -11.16
C LYS A 103 2.06 -2.98 -11.51
N LEU A 104 2.84 -2.52 -10.52
CA LEU A 104 4.02 -1.68 -10.73
C LEU A 104 5.06 -2.35 -11.64
N PHE A 105 5.33 -3.64 -11.43
CA PHE A 105 6.28 -4.40 -12.27
C PHE A 105 5.74 -4.64 -13.69
N SER A 106 4.45 -4.97 -13.83
CA SER A 106 3.81 -5.15 -15.14
C SER A 106 3.81 -3.85 -15.94
N GLU A 107 3.44 -2.73 -15.32
CA GLU A 107 3.44 -1.41 -15.97
C GLU A 107 4.87 -0.98 -16.36
N ALA A 108 5.87 -1.23 -15.51
CA ALA A 108 7.27 -0.96 -15.84
C ALA A 108 7.77 -1.83 -17.02
N GLY A 109 7.42 -3.12 -17.03
CA GLY A 109 7.75 -4.04 -18.11
C GLY A 109 7.07 -3.69 -19.44
N GLN A 110 5.79 -3.30 -19.40
CA GLN A 110 5.06 -2.82 -20.57
C GLN A 110 5.65 -1.52 -21.11
N LYS A 111 5.95 -0.54 -20.25
CA LYS A 111 6.60 0.72 -20.68
C LYS A 111 7.97 0.47 -21.30
N MET A 112 8.77 -0.44 -20.74
CA MET A 112 10.07 -0.83 -21.32
C MET A 112 9.89 -1.50 -22.70
N SER A 113 8.92 -2.42 -22.82
CA SER A 113 8.60 -3.09 -24.08
C SER A 113 8.11 -2.12 -25.16
N GLU A 114 7.26 -1.15 -24.81
CA GLU A 114 6.80 -0.10 -25.71
C GLU A 114 7.93 0.82 -26.16
N GLN A 115 8.86 1.15 -25.27
CA GLN A 115 10.01 2.02 -25.56
C GLN A 115 11.06 1.32 -26.45
N VAL A 116 11.26 0.01 -26.28
CA VAL A 116 12.06 -0.85 -27.18
C VAL A 116 11.38 -1.03 -28.53
N SER A 117 10.05 -1.15 -28.56
CA SER A 117 9.27 -1.27 -29.80
C SER A 117 9.23 0.05 -30.59
N ALA A 118 9.21 1.19 -29.91
CA ALA A 118 9.27 2.52 -30.50
C ALA A 118 10.67 2.85 -31.06
N THR A 119 11.74 2.37 -30.42
CA THR A 119 13.12 2.46 -30.95
C THR A 119 13.39 1.46 -32.08
N ALA A 120 12.76 0.28 -32.07
CA ALA A 120 12.84 -0.70 -33.16
C ALA A 120 12.03 -0.31 -34.41
N LYS A 121 11.03 0.58 -34.28
CA LYS A 121 10.26 1.15 -35.40
C LYS A 121 10.88 2.42 -36.01
N GLY A 122 12.02 2.90 -35.50
CA GLY A 122 12.82 3.98 -36.09
C GLY A 122 14.02 3.43 -36.86
N GLU A 123 14.04 3.63 -38.18
CA GLU A 123 15.07 3.14 -39.10
C GLU A 123 16.50 3.69 -38.83
N GLN A 124 17.49 2.93 -39.30
CA GLN A 124 18.96 3.01 -39.13
C GLN A 124 19.63 4.39 -39.32
N PRO A 125 20.92 4.51 -38.92
CA PRO A 125 21.93 4.49 -39.99
C PRO A 125 23.07 3.51 -39.71
N ALA A 126 23.14 2.45 -40.52
CA ALA A 126 24.38 1.78 -40.84
C ALA A 126 25.04 2.51 -42.03
N LYS A 127 26.35 2.77 -41.90
CA LYS A 127 27.34 3.28 -42.89
C LYS A 127 27.67 4.79 -42.90
N ALA A 128 28.77 5.13 -42.21
CA ALA A 128 29.96 5.88 -42.67
C ALA A 128 30.81 6.15 -41.41
N SER A 129 32.12 5.92 -41.27
CA SER A 129 33.20 5.68 -42.22
C SER A 129 34.31 4.94 -41.45
N SER A 130 34.72 3.81 -42.01
CA SER A 130 36.05 3.23 -41.81
C SER A 130 37.05 3.98 -42.68
N GLN A 131 37.62 5.10 -42.24
CA GLN A 131 38.91 5.57 -42.76
C GLN A 131 39.50 6.73 -41.95
N SER A 132 40.81 6.60 -41.66
CA SER A 132 41.71 7.62 -41.11
C SER A 132 41.52 7.92 -39.61
N SER A 133 42.31 7.34 -38.72
CA SER A 133 43.70 7.77 -38.55
C SER A 133 44.52 6.71 -37.80
N ARG A 134 45.29 5.92 -38.57
CA ARG A 134 46.49 5.25 -38.07
C ARG A 134 47.61 6.28 -38.08
N LYS A 135 48.37 6.32 -36.98
CA LYS A 135 49.82 6.55 -36.84
C LYS A 135 50.54 7.47 -37.86
N SER A 136 51.26 8.43 -37.25
CA SER A 136 52.58 8.97 -37.61
C SER A 136 52.72 9.83 -38.85
#